data_AF-A0A5C7UTJ4-F1
#
_entry.id   AF-A0A5C7UTJ4-F1
#
_cell.length_a   1.000
_cell.length_b   1.000
_cell.length_c   1.000
_cell.angle_alpha   90.00
_cell.angle_beta   90.00
_cell.angle_gamma   90.00
#
_symmetry.space_group_name_H-M   'P 1'
#
loop_
_entity.id
_entity.type
_entity.pdbx_description
1 polymer ?
#
loop_
_entity_poly.entity_id
_entity_poly.type
_entity_poly.pdbx_seq_one_letter_code
_entity_poly.pdbx_strand_id
1 'polypeptide(L)'
;MNVSENSRVWIYQSSRFFNAEEESRILNRLEAFVSEWQAHGSRLVAAVEIKYHLFIILSVDEEQAPATGCSIDRSVNLMKDIEHQFDIKLFDRFQIAYRDVSEIKLCSRNQFAALINSGVISHDTIVFNNLVHTRKALQTDWEIPLYQSWHMRVFKSDPSPLRKTGD
;
A
#
# COMPACT_ATOMS: atom_id res chain seq x y z
N MET A 1 0.73 12.55 17.38
CA MET A 1 1.14 13.73 16.57
C MET A 1 0.22 13.80 15.37
N ASN A 2 -0.36 14.97 15.09
CA ASN A 2 -1.23 15.15 13.92
C ASN A 2 -0.43 15.84 12.82
N VAL A 3 -0.17 15.15 11.72
CA VAL A 3 0.52 15.69 10.53
C VAL A 3 -0.52 16.21 9.53
N SER A 4 -0.20 17.26 8.75
CA SER A 4 -1.12 17.92 7.80
C SER A 4 -1.74 16.97 6.77
N GLU A 5 -2.90 17.32 6.21
CA GLU A 5 -3.52 16.58 5.09
C GLU A 5 -2.64 16.59 3.81
N ASN A 6 -1.79 17.60 3.67
CA ASN A 6 -0.82 17.71 2.58
C ASN A 6 0.43 16.84 2.81
N SER A 7 0.56 16.22 3.99
CA SER A 7 1.72 15.40 4.33
C SER A 7 1.93 14.31 3.29
N ARG A 8 3.17 14.15 2.86
CA ARG A 8 3.56 13.12 1.92
C ARG A 8 3.42 11.75 2.56
N VAL A 9 2.90 10.77 1.83
CA VAL A 9 2.70 9.40 2.33
C VAL A 9 3.51 8.36 1.55
N TRP A 10 3.93 7.33 2.27
CA TRP A 10 4.45 6.07 1.72
C TRP A 10 3.67 4.90 2.31
N ILE A 11 3.18 4.01 1.45
CA ILE A 11 2.35 2.87 1.84
C ILE A 11 3.10 1.60 1.47
N TYR A 12 3.31 0.74 2.46
CA TYR A 12 3.94 -0.57 2.32
C TYR A 12 2.91 -1.64 2.66
N GLN A 13 2.48 -2.40 1.64
CA GLN A 13 1.57 -3.53 1.81
C GLN A 13 2.40 -4.78 2.13
N SER A 14 2.04 -5.47 3.21
CA SER A 14 2.64 -6.75 3.57
C SER A 14 2.14 -7.90 2.70
N SER A 15 2.98 -8.92 2.52
CA SER A 15 2.67 -10.16 1.81
C SER A 15 1.61 -11.01 2.49
N ARG A 16 1.33 -10.73 3.77
CA ARG A 16 0.32 -11.37 4.62
C ARG A 16 -0.14 -10.41 5.72
N PHE A 17 -1.28 -10.71 6.32
CA PHE A 17 -1.72 -10.00 7.51
C PHE A 17 -0.73 -10.22 8.68
N PHE A 18 -0.53 -9.16 9.45
CA PHE A 18 0.14 -9.19 10.74
C PHE A 18 -0.80 -9.79 11.77
N ASN A 19 -0.25 -10.55 12.72
CA ASN A 19 -0.97 -10.80 13.96
C ASN A 19 -0.77 -9.63 14.94
N ALA A 20 -1.54 -9.62 16.04
CA ALA A 20 -1.51 -8.52 17.00
C ALA A 20 -0.12 -8.29 17.65
N GLU A 21 0.66 -9.34 17.88
CA GLU A 21 2.00 -9.21 18.45
C GLU A 21 2.97 -8.60 17.43
N GLU A 22 2.95 -9.10 16.20
CA GLU A 22 3.76 -8.57 15.10
C GLU A 22 3.44 -7.10 14.85
N GLU A 23 2.16 -6.75 14.75
CA GLU A 23 1.72 -5.38 14.55
C GLU A 23 2.21 -4.45 15.66
N SER A 24 2.04 -4.85 16.93
CA SER A 24 2.53 -4.05 18.06
C SER A 24 4.04 -3.83 18.00
N ARG A 25 4.81 -4.88 17.70
CA ARG A 25 6.28 -4.80 17.61
C ARG A 25 6.74 -3.95 16.42
N ILE A 26 6.09 -4.10 15.26
CA ILE A 26 6.37 -3.29 14.07
C ILE A 26 6.05 -1.83 14.35
N LEU A 27 4.87 -1.54 14.91
CA LEU A 27 4.44 -0.18 15.24
C LEU A 27 5.41 0.48 16.23
N ASN A 28 5.80 -0.19 17.30
CA ASN A 28 6.77 0.34 18.28
C ASN A 28 8.12 0.70 17.63
N ARG A 29 8.64 -0.15 16.73
CA ARG A 29 9.88 0.15 15.98
C ARG A 29 9.74 1.37 15.09
N LEU A 30 8.60 1.48 14.41
CA LEU A 30 8.32 2.59 13.52
C LEU A 30 8.10 3.90 14.29
N GLU A 31 7.40 3.86 15.42
CA GLU A 31 7.19 5.01 16.31
C GLU A 31 8.52 5.56 16.85
N ALA A 32 9.39 4.66 17.31
CA ALA A 32 10.74 5.03 17.71
C ALA A 32 11.50 5.71 16.56
N PHE A 33 11.46 5.12 15.36
CA PHE A 33 12.10 5.70 14.18
C PHE A 33 11.55 7.09 13.83
N VAL A 34 10.23 7.26 13.68
CA VAL A 34 9.65 8.57 13.31
C VAL A 34 9.91 9.64 14.37
N SER A 35 10.08 9.24 15.63
CA SER A 35 10.45 10.18 16.70
C SER A 35 11.86 10.75 16.53
N GLU A 36 12.78 10.00 15.90
CA GLU A 36 14.17 10.40 15.68
C GLU A 36 14.47 10.76 14.21
N TRP A 37 13.46 10.66 13.34
CA TRP A 37 13.62 10.82 11.91
C TRP A 37 13.95 12.27 11.55
N GLN A 38 15.04 12.44 10.80
CA GLN A 38 15.64 13.74 10.53
C GLN A 38 16.09 13.86 9.06
N ALA A 39 16.16 15.08 8.56
CA ALA A 39 16.68 15.44 7.24
C ALA A 39 17.63 16.64 7.38
N HIS A 40 18.89 16.50 6.95
CA HIS A 40 19.94 17.52 7.10
C HIS A 40 20.05 18.15 8.50
N GLY A 41 19.86 17.35 9.56
CA GLY A 41 19.92 17.80 10.96
C GLY A 41 18.63 18.43 11.49
N SER A 42 17.60 18.61 10.65
CA SER A 42 16.26 19.04 11.06
C SER A 42 15.38 17.83 11.35
N ARG A 43 14.62 17.88 12.45
CA ARG A 43 13.63 16.84 12.77
C ARG A 43 12.44 16.91 11.81
N LEU A 44 12.07 15.76 11.26
CA LEU A 44 10.87 15.65 10.44
C LEU A 44 9.63 15.57 11.33
N VAL A 45 8.58 16.29 10.97
CA VAL A 45 7.26 16.13 11.58
C VAL A 45 6.59 14.97 10.87
N ALA A 46 6.64 13.79 11.50
CA ALA A 46 6.22 12.54 10.88
C ALA A 46 5.22 11.76 11.75
N ALA A 47 4.44 10.90 11.11
CA ALA A 47 3.54 9.96 11.75
C ALA A 47 3.64 8.60 11.08
N VAL A 48 3.29 7.56 11.84
CA VAL A 48 3.15 6.20 11.33
C VAL A 48 1.83 5.61 11.80
N GLU A 49 1.22 4.78 10.96
CA GLU A 49 0.07 3.95 11.32
C GLU A 49 0.17 2.58 10.63
N ILE A 50 -0.43 1.57 11.26
CA ILE A 50 -0.71 0.29 10.62
C ILE A 50 -2.22 0.20 10.41
N LYS A 51 -2.65 -0.01 9.17
CA LYS A 51 -4.06 -0.16 8.81
C LYS A 51 -4.40 -1.57 8.37
N TYR A 52 -5.56 -2.03 8.82
CA TYR A 52 -6.15 -3.32 8.46
C TYR A 52 -5.23 -4.52 8.70
N HIS A 53 -4.31 -4.42 9.66
CA HIS A 53 -3.30 -5.44 9.94
C HIS A 53 -2.44 -5.81 8.72
N LEU A 54 -2.29 -4.90 7.75
CA LEU A 54 -1.71 -5.23 6.45
C LEU A 54 -0.82 -4.13 5.87
N PHE A 55 -1.21 -2.87 6.08
CA PHE A 55 -0.54 -1.72 5.46
C PHE A 55 0.21 -0.93 6.50
N ILE A 56 1.52 -0.76 6.31
CA ILE A 56 2.32 0.21 7.05
C ILE A 56 2.30 1.52 6.28
N ILE A 57 1.93 2.62 6.94
CA ILE A 57 1.81 3.94 6.31
C ILE A 57 2.69 4.92 7.07
N LEU A 58 3.68 5.47 6.37
CA LEU A 58 4.48 6.60 6.85
C LEU A 58 3.94 7.90 6.27
N SER A 59 3.86 8.94 7.09
CA SER A 59 3.48 10.29 6.68
C SER A 59 4.51 11.31 7.15
N VAL A 60 4.90 12.27 6.30
CA VAL A 60 5.80 13.38 6.65
C VAL A 60 5.19 14.70 6.22
N ASP A 61 5.14 15.65 7.15
CA ASP A 61 4.73 17.02 6.89
C ASP A 61 5.88 17.81 6.26
N GLU A 62 5.94 17.78 4.93
CA GLU A 62 7.01 18.44 4.16
C GLU A 62 6.92 19.97 4.16
N GLU A 63 5.82 20.57 4.66
CA GLU A 63 5.72 22.03 4.86
C GLU A 63 6.64 22.51 5.99
N GLN A 64 6.91 21.65 6.98
CA GLN A 64 7.81 21.96 8.11
C GLN A 64 9.27 21.68 7.77
N ALA A 65 9.54 20.51 7.19
CA ALA A 65 10.85 20.12 6.70
C ALA A 65 10.71 19.04 5.62
N PRO A 66 11.28 19.22 4.42
CA PRO A 66 11.17 18.23 3.35
C PRO A 66 12.02 16.99 3.66
N ALA A 67 11.51 15.81 3.34
CA ALA A 67 12.31 14.60 3.39
C ALA A 67 13.38 14.62 2.29
N THR A 68 14.62 14.31 2.65
CA THR A 68 15.76 14.23 1.72
C THR A 68 16.00 12.78 1.29
N GLY A 69 16.70 12.57 0.17
CA GLY A 69 17.05 11.23 -0.31
C GLY A 69 17.68 10.35 0.78
N CYS A 70 18.69 10.87 1.49
CA CYS A 70 19.32 10.16 2.61
C CYS A 70 18.35 9.84 3.75
N SER A 71 17.42 10.75 4.07
CA SER A 71 16.40 10.49 5.11
C SER A 71 15.41 9.40 4.67
N ILE A 72 15.05 9.36 3.40
CA ILE A 72 14.17 8.34 2.81
C ILE A 72 14.89 6.99 2.73
N ASP A 73 16.17 6.96 2.38
CA ASP A 73 16.96 5.71 2.37
C ASP A 73 16.97 5.04 3.74
N ARG A 74 17.02 5.83 4.82
CA ARG A 74 16.92 5.30 6.20
C ARG A 74 15.56 4.67 6.47
N SER A 75 14.45 5.26 6.02
CA SER A 75 13.13 4.64 6.20
C SER A 75 12.98 3.38 5.36
N VAL A 76 13.52 3.37 4.13
CA VAL A 76 13.56 2.18 3.27
C VAL A 76 14.37 1.05 3.90
N ASN A 77 15.53 1.35 4.51
CA ASN A 77 16.33 0.36 5.21
C ASN A 77 15.59 -0.22 6.42
N LEU A 78 14.90 0.61 7.20
CA LEU A 78 14.06 0.13 8.29
C LEU A 78 12.96 -0.84 7.80
N MET A 79 12.32 -0.54 6.67
CA MET A 79 11.31 -1.43 6.09
C MET A 79 11.91 -2.78 5.67
N LYS A 80 13.12 -2.80 5.08
CA LYS A 80 13.84 -4.04 4.78
C LYS A 80 14.17 -4.84 6.04
N ASP A 81 14.60 -4.17 7.11
CA ASP A 81 14.87 -4.83 8.38
C ASP A 81 13.59 -5.42 9.00
N ILE A 82 12.44 -4.76 8.82
CA ILE A 82 11.13 -5.28 9.22
C ILE A 82 10.76 -6.50 8.37
N GLU A 83 10.92 -6.44 7.03
CA GLU A 83 10.71 -7.61 6.16
C GLU A 83 11.48 -8.83 6.64
N HIS A 84 12.78 -8.68 6.86
CA HIS A 84 13.66 -9.77 7.30
C HIS A 84 13.29 -10.30 8.69
N GLN A 85 12.98 -9.42 9.64
CA GLN A 85 12.69 -9.83 11.01
C GLN A 85 11.38 -10.63 11.13
N PHE A 86 10.36 -10.24 10.35
CA PHE A 86 9.01 -10.82 10.47
C PHE A 86 8.67 -11.81 9.35
N ASP A 87 9.62 -12.11 8.47
CA ASP A 87 9.45 -12.99 7.31
C ASP A 87 8.21 -12.60 6.48
N ILE A 88 8.21 -11.33 6.06
CA ILE A 88 7.18 -10.72 5.20
C ILE A 88 7.84 -10.04 4.01
N LYS A 89 7.04 -9.73 2.98
CA LYS A 89 7.45 -8.84 1.89
C LYS A 89 6.61 -7.56 1.93
N LEU A 90 7.27 -6.42 1.91
CA LEU A 90 6.75 -5.05 1.87
C LEU A 90 7.01 -4.37 0.52
N PHE A 91 7.96 -4.88 -0.28
CA PHE A 91 8.29 -4.32 -1.61
C PHE A 91 7.78 -5.16 -2.80
N ASP A 92 7.02 -6.24 -2.55
CA ASP A 92 6.40 -7.04 -3.62
C ASP A 92 5.17 -6.33 -4.20
N ARG A 93 5.35 -5.68 -5.36
CA ARG A 93 4.28 -4.94 -6.04
C ARG A 93 3.35 -5.82 -6.88
N PHE A 94 3.59 -7.13 -6.94
CA PHE A 94 2.77 -8.05 -7.75
C PHE A 94 1.65 -8.73 -6.96
N GLN A 95 1.65 -8.56 -5.64
CA GLN A 95 0.54 -9.00 -4.80
C GLN A 95 -0.51 -7.89 -4.69
N ILE A 96 -1.76 -8.25 -4.95
CA ILE A 96 -2.90 -7.33 -4.99
C ILE A 96 -3.77 -7.58 -3.78
N ALA A 97 -4.02 -6.52 -3.01
CA ALA A 97 -5.07 -6.48 -2.00
C ALA A 97 -6.38 -5.97 -2.63
N TYR A 98 -7.50 -6.60 -2.27
CA TYR A 98 -8.85 -6.17 -2.66
C TYR A 98 -9.85 -6.50 -1.56
N ARG A 99 -10.98 -5.79 -1.52
CA ARG A 99 -12.07 -6.11 -0.60
C ARG A 99 -12.98 -7.16 -1.20
N ASP A 100 -13.21 -8.23 -0.46
CA ASP A 100 -14.25 -9.20 -0.70
C ASP A 100 -15.31 -9.05 0.39
N VAL A 101 -16.43 -8.44 0.02
CA VAL A 101 -17.49 -8.01 0.95
C VAL A 101 -16.90 -7.07 2.03
N SER A 102 -16.67 -7.56 3.24
CA SER A 102 -16.11 -6.81 4.37
C SER A 102 -14.64 -7.11 4.64
N GLU A 103 -14.11 -8.20 4.08
CA GLU A 103 -12.76 -8.68 4.35
C GLU A 103 -11.78 -8.20 3.27
N ILE A 104 -10.50 -8.11 3.62
CA ILE A 104 -9.44 -7.88 2.64
C ILE A 104 -8.84 -9.23 2.26
N LYS A 105 -8.67 -9.46 0.96
CA LYS A 105 -8.01 -10.65 0.41
C LYS A 105 -6.77 -10.26 -0.36
N LEU A 106 -5.78 -11.14 -0.32
CA LEU A 106 -4.53 -11.02 -1.06
C LEU A 106 -4.49 -12.07 -2.16
N CYS A 107 -4.07 -11.68 -3.35
CA CYS A 107 -3.85 -12.62 -4.43
C CYS A 107 -2.70 -12.17 -5.34
N SER A 108 -2.12 -13.10 -6.08
CA SER A 108 -1.19 -12.76 -7.15
C SER A 108 -1.92 -12.05 -8.30
N ARG A 109 -1.17 -11.29 -9.10
CA ARG A 109 -1.65 -10.72 -10.37
C ARG A 109 -2.43 -11.73 -11.24
N ASN A 110 -1.94 -12.95 -11.38
CA ASN A 110 -2.57 -13.97 -12.24
C ASN A 110 -3.90 -14.46 -11.65
N GLN A 111 -3.93 -14.68 -10.33
CA GLN A 111 -5.18 -15.02 -9.63
C GLN A 111 -6.19 -13.89 -9.73
N PHE A 112 -5.77 -12.64 -9.57
CA PHE A 112 -6.65 -11.47 -9.72
C PHE A 112 -7.30 -11.42 -11.10
N ALA A 113 -6.53 -11.65 -12.18
CA ALA A 113 -7.07 -11.75 -13.53
C ALA A 113 -8.09 -12.90 -13.69
N ALA A 114 -7.79 -14.07 -13.13
CA ALA A 114 -8.71 -15.21 -13.15
C ALA A 114 -10.01 -14.90 -12.39
N LEU A 115 -9.92 -14.22 -11.24
CA LEU A 115 -11.07 -13.82 -10.43
C LEU A 115 -11.96 -12.80 -11.17
N ILE A 116 -11.37 -11.84 -11.87
CA ILE A 116 -12.12 -10.93 -12.77
C ILE A 116 -12.85 -11.73 -13.85
N ASN A 117 -12.15 -12.63 -14.55
CA ASN A 117 -12.74 -13.41 -15.63
C ASN A 117 -13.85 -14.36 -15.17
N SER A 118 -13.75 -14.86 -13.92
CA SER A 118 -14.78 -15.70 -13.31
C SER A 118 -15.98 -14.92 -12.76
N GLY A 119 -15.92 -13.58 -12.74
CA GLY A 119 -16.97 -12.71 -12.20
C GLY A 119 -16.98 -12.57 -10.68
N VAL A 120 -16.02 -13.17 -9.96
CA VAL A 120 -15.87 -13.01 -8.50
C VAL A 120 -15.45 -11.58 -8.16
N ILE A 121 -14.55 -10.99 -8.95
CA ILE A 121 -14.16 -9.59 -8.84
C ILE A 121 -14.89 -8.81 -9.93
N SER A 122 -15.77 -7.90 -9.51
CA SER A 122 -16.52 -7.00 -10.38
C SER A 122 -15.83 -5.64 -10.53
N HIS A 123 -16.33 -4.82 -11.44
CA HIS A 123 -15.87 -3.44 -11.62
C HIS A 123 -15.98 -2.59 -10.34
N ASP A 124 -16.97 -2.89 -9.48
CA ASP A 124 -17.23 -2.17 -8.24
C ASP A 124 -16.42 -2.71 -7.04
N THR A 125 -15.66 -3.79 -7.23
CA THR A 125 -14.80 -4.35 -6.18
C THR A 125 -13.76 -3.33 -5.76
N ILE A 126 -13.67 -3.04 -4.46
CA ILE A 126 -12.72 -2.06 -3.93
C ILE A 126 -11.31 -2.64 -3.96
N VAL A 127 -10.36 -1.87 -4.46
CA VAL A 127 -8.92 -2.17 -4.49
C VAL A 127 -8.13 -1.04 -3.83
N PHE A 128 -6.87 -1.32 -3.48
CA PHE A 128 -6.02 -0.40 -2.75
C PHE A 128 -4.97 0.26 -3.67
N ASN A 129 -5.10 1.58 -3.86
CA ASN A 129 -4.17 2.39 -4.63
C ASN A 129 -2.97 2.83 -3.78
N ASN A 130 -2.01 1.94 -3.55
CA ASN A 130 -0.81 2.22 -2.75
C ASN A 130 0.14 3.28 -3.36
N LEU A 131 -0.24 3.92 -4.47
CA LEU A 131 0.51 4.96 -5.16
C LEU A 131 0.06 6.38 -4.80
N VAL A 132 -0.95 6.55 -3.94
CA VAL A 132 -1.32 7.88 -3.43
C VAL A 132 -0.13 8.53 -2.70
N HIS A 133 -0.02 9.85 -2.80
CA HIS A 133 1.16 10.59 -2.34
C HIS A 133 0.89 11.56 -1.19
N THR A 134 -0.36 11.85 -0.85
CA THR A 134 -0.71 12.75 0.26
C THR A 134 -1.68 12.09 1.23
N ARG A 135 -1.73 12.56 2.48
CA ARG A 135 -2.71 12.08 3.47
C ARG A 135 -4.15 12.35 3.03
N LYS A 136 -4.39 13.46 2.34
CA LYS A 136 -5.69 13.74 1.73
C LYS A 136 -6.08 12.63 0.73
N ALA A 137 -5.21 12.32 -0.22
CA ALA A 137 -5.44 11.26 -1.19
C ALA A 137 -5.53 9.86 -0.54
N LEU A 138 -4.83 9.64 0.58
CA LEU A 138 -4.98 8.41 1.37
C LEU A 138 -6.42 8.24 1.92
N GLN A 139 -7.11 9.34 2.22
CA GLN A 139 -8.49 9.32 2.72
C GLN A 139 -9.53 9.25 1.60
N THR A 140 -9.25 9.85 0.45
CA THR A 140 -10.23 9.99 -0.65
C THR A 140 -10.05 9.01 -1.80
N ASP A 141 -8.82 8.59 -2.08
CA ASP A 141 -8.44 7.91 -3.33
C ASP A 141 -7.59 6.64 -3.12
N TRP A 142 -7.44 6.18 -1.87
CA TRP A 142 -6.72 4.96 -1.54
C TRP A 142 -7.57 3.72 -1.76
N GLU A 143 -8.81 3.74 -1.28
CA GLU A 143 -9.78 2.66 -1.48
C GLU A 143 -10.74 3.05 -2.59
N ILE A 144 -10.51 2.51 -3.78
CA ILE A 144 -11.25 2.90 -4.98
C ILE A 144 -11.84 1.68 -5.67
N PRO A 145 -13.00 1.81 -6.34
CA PRO A 145 -13.52 0.76 -7.19
C PRO A 145 -12.51 0.35 -8.27
N LEU A 146 -12.47 -0.94 -8.61
CA LEU A 146 -11.56 -1.49 -9.61
C LEU A 146 -11.62 -0.69 -10.92
N TYR A 147 -12.80 -0.27 -11.38
CA TYR A 147 -12.95 0.48 -12.63
C TYR A 147 -12.24 1.85 -12.64
N GLN A 148 -12.04 2.47 -11.48
CA GLN A 148 -11.29 3.73 -11.34
C GLN A 148 -9.79 3.49 -11.15
N SER A 149 -9.41 2.27 -10.78
CA SER A 149 -8.04 1.94 -10.46
C SER A 149 -7.17 1.72 -11.70
N TRP A 150 -5.86 1.89 -11.52
CA TRP A 150 -4.88 1.54 -12.56
C TRP A 150 -4.90 0.04 -12.90
N HIS A 151 -5.35 -0.83 -11.99
CA HIS A 151 -5.46 -2.27 -12.25
C HIS A 151 -6.35 -2.54 -13.46
N MET A 152 -7.45 -1.80 -13.63
CA MET A 152 -8.32 -1.98 -14.80
C MET A 152 -7.60 -1.71 -16.12
N ARG A 153 -6.67 -0.74 -16.16
CA ARG A 153 -5.88 -0.47 -17.38
C ARG A 153 -4.94 -1.63 -17.73
N VAL A 154 -4.46 -2.36 -16.72
CA VAL A 154 -3.52 -3.48 -16.88
C VAL A 154 -4.23 -4.81 -17.15
N PHE A 155 -5.45 -4.99 -16.63
CA PHE A 155 -6.26 -6.21 -16.79
C PHE A 155 -7.39 -6.07 -17.81
N LYS A 156 -7.46 -4.97 -18.57
CA LYS A 156 -8.24 -4.95 -19.82
C LYS A 156 -7.63 -5.97 -20.78
N SER A 157 -8.18 -7.18 -20.78
CA SER A 157 -7.86 -8.19 -21.78
C SER A 157 -8.39 -7.71 -23.13
N ASP A 158 -7.46 -7.61 -24.08
CA ASP A 158 -7.61 -7.96 -25.48
C ASP A 158 -8.90 -8.76 -25.78
N PRO A 159 -9.78 -8.27 -26.67
CA PRO A 159 -10.95 -9.04 -27.07
C PRO A 159 -10.46 -10.32 -27.74
N SER A 160 -10.57 -11.45 -27.04
CA SER A 160 -10.35 -12.77 -27.64
C SER A 160 -11.16 -12.84 -28.94
N PRO A 161 -10.55 -13.17 -30.10
CA PRO A 161 -11.29 -13.28 -31.33
C PRO A 161 -12.31 -14.40 -31.17
N LEU A 162 -13.58 -14.03 -31.28
CA LEU A 162 -14.69 -14.95 -31.47
C LEU A 162 -14.25 -16.02 -32.47
N ARG A 163 -14.25 -17.28 -32.03
CA ARG A 163 -14.18 -18.43 -32.92
C ARG A 163 -15.32 -18.28 -33.93
N LYS A 164 -14.99 -17.94 -35.18
CA LYS A 164 -15.88 -18.24 -36.31
C LYS A 164 -15.87 -19.75 -36.49
N THR A 165 -16.83 -20.42 -35.86
CA THR A 165 -17.41 -21.63 -36.44
C THR A 165 -18.35 -21.16 -37.55
N GLY A 166 -18.09 -21.55 -38.79
CA GLY A 166 -18.92 -21.23 -39.93
C GLY A 166 -18.30 -21.73 -41.23
N ASP A 167 -18.73 -22.94 -41.58
CA ASP A 167 -18.81 -23.63 -42.88
C ASP A 167 -17.59 -23.73 -43.81
#